data_AF-A0A1F5A052-F1
#
_entry.id   AF-A0A1F5A052-F1
#
_cell.length_a   1.000
_cell.length_b   1.000
_cell.length_c   1.000
_cell.angle_alpha   90.00
_cell.angle_beta   90.00
_cell.angle_gamma   90.00
#
_symmetry.space_group_name_H-M   'P 1'
#
loop_
_entity.id
_entity.type
_entity.pdbx_description
1 polymer ?
#
loop_
_entity_poly.entity_id
_entity_poly.type
_entity_poly.pdbx_seq_one_letter_code
_entity_poly.pdbx_strand_id
1 'polypeptide(L)'
;MLILHGEDQVASREFFNSLKTQAGQSGKNILEYSGLGLKVTDLVTALNTSSLTGAATSIYITELFTRRTGADQQSIIRYLRDHPGCDVTVWEPKNISNQFKEFPASIVRKFDLPKFIFKFLENLSWPSLRLALNTSDPELIFYLLVAHVHKLIMAKDAAGDFPSWQAAKLKIQSSKYTFDELITMNDELLSIDFHLKTSQLPYDLNTALELWLMKNISPSYGEDTTEGRI
;
A
#
# COMPACT_ATOMS: atom_id res chain seq x y z
N MET A 1 -19.86 7.99 11.64
CA MET A 1 -19.28 7.79 10.29
C MET A 1 -17.76 7.73 10.34
N LEU A 2 -17.13 6.97 9.43
CA LEU A 2 -15.68 6.86 9.24
C LEU A 2 -15.34 6.73 7.74
N ILE A 3 -14.27 7.38 7.29
CA ILE A 3 -13.73 7.28 5.92
C ILE A 3 -12.30 6.73 6.01
N LEU A 4 -12.04 5.63 5.33
CA LEU A 4 -10.75 4.97 5.23
C LEU A 4 -10.19 5.19 3.82
N HIS A 5 -8.95 5.65 3.73
CA HIS A 5 -8.29 5.83 2.44
C HIS A 5 -6.77 5.74 2.59
N GLY A 6 -6.03 5.59 1.50
CA GLY A 6 -4.58 5.53 1.61
C GLY A 6 -3.88 4.94 0.41
N GLU A 7 -2.56 4.83 0.56
CA GLU A 7 -1.69 4.10 -0.37
C GLU A 7 -1.49 2.66 0.09
N ASP A 8 -1.61 2.39 1.40
CA ASP A 8 -1.61 1.04 1.96
C ASP A 8 -3.01 0.42 1.87
N GLN A 9 -3.30 -0.17 0.70
CA GLN A 9 -4.58 -0.81 0.41
C GLN A 9 -4.85 -2.03 1.29
N VAL A 10 -3.80 -2.81 1.61
CA VAL A 10 -3.94 -4.03 2.41
C VAL A 10 -4.36 -3.66 3.82
N ALA A 11 -3.59 -2.82 4.51
CA ALA A 11 -3.89 -2.44 5.89
C ALA A 11 -5.25 -1.71 6.01
N SER A 12 -5.57 -0.84 5.05
CA SER A 12 -6.86 -0.13 5.05
C SER A 12 -8.05 -1.08 4.81
N ARG A 13 -7.90 -2.08 3.93
CA ARG A 13 -8.95 -3.06 3.63
C ARG A 13 -9.15 -4.04 4.78
N GLU A 14 -8.08 -4.51 5.40
CA GLU A 14 -8.15 -5.35 6.60
C GLU A 14 -8.85 -4.62 7.74
N PHE A 15 -8.51 -3.35 7.97
CA PHE A 15 -9.18 -2.54 8.99
C PHE A 15 -10.67 -2.36 8.69
N PHE A 16 -11.04 -2.07 7.43
CA PHE A 16 -12.44 -2.03 6.99
C PHE A 16 -13.20 -3.33 7.30
N ASN A 17 -12.60 -4.47 6.96
CA ASN A 17 -13.17 -5.79 7.20
C ASN A 17 -13.29 -6.10 8.71
N SER A 18 -12.32 -5.65 9.52
CA SER A 18 -12.38 -5.82 10.99
C SER A 18 -13.53 -5.04 11.61
N LEU A 19 -13.78 -3.81 11.15
CA LEU A 19 -14.92 -3.00 11.61
C LEU A 19 -16.25 -3.67 11.26
N LYS A 20 -16.35 -4.18 10.03
CA LYS A 20 -17.51 -4.93 9.55
C LYS A 20 -17.77 -6.17 10.41
N THR A 21 -16.73 -6.93 10.71
CA THR A 21 -16.80 -8.11 11.56
C THR A 21 -17.25 -7.76 12.98
N GLN A 22 -16.68 -6.71 13.56
CA GLN A 22 -17.04 -6.22 14.90
C GLN A 22 -18.50 -5.76 14.97
N ALA A 23 -18.99 -5.08 13.92
CA ALA A 23 -20.39 -4.65 13.84
C ALA A 23 -21.34 -5.86 13.80
N GLY A 24 -21.02 -6.88 13.01
CA GLY A 24 -21.80 -8.13 12.94
C GLY A 24 -21.82 -8.88 14.27
N GLN A 25 -20.66 -8.98 14.95
CA GLN A 25 -20.56 -9.57 16.29
C GLN A 25 -21.36 -8.80 17.34
N SER A 26 -21.54 -7.49 17.15
CA SER A 26 -22.37 -6.64 18.02
C SER A 26 -23.87 -6.76 17.71
N GLY A 27 -24.28 -7.68 16.83
CA GLY A 27 -25.68 -7.92 16.46
C GLY A 27 -26.27 -6.85 15.52
N LYS A 28 -25.42 -6.02 14.89
CA LYS A 28 -25.90 -5.01 13.93
C LYS A 28 -26.25 -5.64 12.59
N ASN A 29 -27.28 -5.12 11.95
CA ASN A 29 -27.55 -5.45 10.55
C ASN A 29 -26.48 -4.80 9.66
N ILE A 30 -25.87 -5.57 8.77
CA ILE A 30 -24.79 -5.09 7.90
C ILE A 30 -25.33 -4.91 6.48
N LEU A 31 -25.24 -3.69 5.97
CA LEU A 31 -25.56 -3.38 4.58
C LEU A 31 -24.31 -2.94 3.83
N GLU A 32 -24.10 -3.50 2.65
CA GLU A 32 -22.93 -3.23 1.81
C GLU A 32 -23.33 -2.64 0.47
N TYR A 33 -22.61 -1.61 0.06
CA TYR A 33 -22.83 -0.95 -1.21
C TYR A 33 -21.53 -0.68 -1.94
N SER A 34 -21.55 -0.84 -3.27
CA SER A 34 -20.55 -0.22 -4.13
C SER A 34 -20.96 1.22 -4.43
N GLY A 35 -20.08 2.15 -4.10
CA GLY A 35 -20.24 3.58 -4.36
C GLY A 35 -20.33 3.93 -5.85
N LEU A 36 -19.87 3.04 -6.74
CA LEU A 36 -19.94 3.23 -8.20
C LEU A 36 -21.39 3.28 -8.72
N GLY A 37 -22.29 2.50 -8.12
CA GLY A 37 -23.71 2.42 -8.49
C GLY A 37 -24.67 3.03 -7.46
N LEU A 38 -24.17 3.43 -6.29
CA LEU A 38 -24.98 3.92 -5.19
C LEU A 38 -25.71 5.22 -5.53
N LYS A 39 -26.98 5.31 -5.14
CA LYS A 39 -27.79 6.53 -5.17
C LYS A 39 -28.12 6.98 -3.75
N VAL A 40 -28.42 8.27 -3.59
CA VAL A 40 -28.81 8.82 -2.28
C VAL A 40 -30.08 8.17 -1.72
N THR A 41 -31.01 7.77 -2.59
CA THR A 41 -32.25 7.06 -2.21
C THR A 41 -31.97 5.74 -1.50
N ASP A 42 -30.90 5.02 -1.90
CA ASP A 42 -30.54 3.76 -1.28
C ASP A 42 -30.10 3.96 0.17
N LEU A 43 -29.33 5.04 0.45
CA LEU A 43 -28.92 5.42 1.80
C LEU A 43 -30.09 5.88 2.66
N VAL A 44 -30.98 6.70 2.09
CA VAL A 44 -32.20 7.16 2.77
C VAL A 44 -33.05 5.96 3.19
N THR A 45 -33.28 5.02 2.29
CA THR A 45 -34.03 3.80 2.60
C THR A 45 -33.31 2.98 3.66
N ALA A 46 -32.02 2.70 3.48
CA ALA A 46 -31.24 1.89 4.41
C ALA A 46 -31.30 2.41 5.85
N LEU A 47 -31.05 3.70 6.05
CA LEU A 47 -31.01 4.33 7.37
C LEU A 47 -32.39 4.47 8.02
N ASN A 48 -33.45 4.67 7.23
CA ASN A 48 -34.81 4.74 7.75
C ASN A 48 -35.36 3.35 8.12
N THR A 49 -35.03 2.31 7.36
CA THR A 49 -35.43 0.94 7.68
C THR A 49 -34.83 0.46 9.01
N SER A 50 -33.59 0.87 9.31
CA SER A 50 -32.93 0.60 10.60
C SER A 50 -33.73 1.13 11.79
N SER A 51 -34.34 2.31 11.63
CA SER A 51 -35.15 2.93 12.68
C SER A 51 -36.45 2.16 12.95
N LEU A 52 -36.94 1.37 11.99
CA LEU A 52 -38.22 0.66 12.09
C LEU A 52 -38.08 -0.74 12.67
N THR A 53 -36.94 -1.41 12.45
CA THR A 53 -36.73 -2.80 12.90
C THR A 53 -36.14 -2.91 14.31
N GLY A 54 -35.71 -1.79 14.91
CA GLY A 54 -35.09 -1.75 16.23
C GLY A 54 -33.67 -2.31 16.29
N ALA A 55 -33.18 -2.93 15.22
CA ALA A 55 -31.81 -3.39 15.08
C ALA A 55 -30.93 -2.28 14.48
N ALA A 56 -29.89 -1.87 15.22
CA ALA A 56 -28.91 -0.93 14.71
C ALA A 56 -28.30 -1.46 13.41
N THR A 57 -28.25 -0.62 12.38
CA THR A 57 -27.66 -0.98 11.07
C THR A 57 -26.35 -0.25 10.88
N SER A 58 -25.34 -0.95 10.37
CA SER A 58 -24.08 -0.36 9.92
C SER A 58 -23.98 -0.49 8.40
N ILE A 59 -23.68 0.61 7.74
CA ILE A 59 -23.56 0.69 6.28
C ILE A 59 -22.07 0.74 5.90
N TYR A 60 -21.67 -0.12 4.98
CA TYR A 60 -20.30 -0.23 4.48
C TYR A 60 -20.29 0.08 2.99
N ILE A 61 -19.52 1.10 2.59
CA ILE A 61 -19.49 1.59 1.21
C ILE A 61 -18.06 1.49 0.68
N THR A 62 -17.87 0.88 -0.49
CA THR A 62 -16.58 0.88 -1.19
C THR A 62 -16.60 1.88 -2.35
N GLU A 63 -15.50 2.57 -2.63
CA GLU A 63 -15.28 3.29 -3.90
C GLU A 63 -16.26 4.46 -4.19
N LEU A 64 -16.81 5.09 -3.16
CA LEU A 64 -17.67 6.28 -3.26
C LEU A 64 -16.98 7.48 -3.95
N PHE A 65 -15.69 7.66 -3.71
CA PHE A 65 -14.85 8.74 -4.27
C PHE A 65 -14.07 8.28 -5.51
N THR A 66 -14.25 7.03 -5.92
CA THR A 66 -13.63 6.49 -7.13
C THR A 66 -14.49 6.71 -8.37
N ARG A 67 -15.81 6.83 -8.22
CA ARG A 67 -16.71 7.23 -9.32
C ARG A 67 -16.37 8.63 -9.86
N ARG A 68 -16.74 8.88 -11.12
CA ARG A 68 -16.70 10.22 -11.72
C ARG A 68 -17.55 11.20 -10.90
N THR A 69 -17.00 12.37 -10.62
CA THR A 69 -17.72 13.44 -9.92
C THR A 69 -18.98 13.83 -10.69
N GLY A 70 -20.11 13.87 -9.97
CA GLY A 70 -21.42 14.16 -10.55
C GLY A 70 -22.50 14.35 -9.48
N ALA A 71 -23.73 14.64 -9.92
CA ALA A 71 -24.85 15.01 -9.05
C ALA A 71 -25.16 13.94 -7.99
N ASP A 72 -25.11 12.65 -8.33
CA ASP A 72 -25.36 11.56 -7.39
C ASP A 72 -24.32 11.52 -6.26
N GLN A 73 -23.03 11.63 -6.60
CA GLN A 73 -21.95 11.63 -5.61
C GLN A 73 -22.09 12.81 -4.66
N GLN A 74 -22.36 14.01 -5.20
CA GLN A 74 -22.57 15.21 -4.40
C GLN A 74 -23.80 15.08 -3.49
N SER A 75 -24.87 14.47 -3.98
CA SER A 75 -26.09 14.23 -3.20
C SER A 75 -25.83 13.26 -2.04
N ILE A 76 -25.04 12.22 -2.25
CA ILE A 76 -24.62 11.28 -1.20
C ILE A 76 -23.73 11.98 -0.17
N ILE A 77 -22.70 12.71 -0.61
CA ILE A 77 -21.78 13.44 0.27
C ILE A 77 -22.55 14.42 1.14
N ARG A 78 -23.42 15.22 0.53
CA ARG A 78 -24.30 16.17 1.22
C ARG A 78 -25.17 15.46 2.27
N TYR A 79 -25.81 14.37 1.88
CA TYR A 79 -26.67 13.61 2.78
C TYR A 79 -25.89 13.08 3.99
N LEU A 80 -24.72 12.48 3.78
CA LEU A 80 -23.88 11.96 4.87
C LEU A 80 -23.39 13.07 5.82
N ARG A 81 -23.02 14.23 5.26
CA ARG A 81 -22.59 15.39 6.05
C ARG A 81 -23.73 15.92 6.92
N ASP A 82 -24.94 15.98 6.38
CA ASP A 82 -26.12 16.47 7.09
C ASP A 82 -26.61 15.45 8.16
N HIS A 83 -26.07 14.23 8.18
CA HIS A 83 -26.40 13.16 9.14
C HIS A 83 -25.15 12.53 9.80
N PRO A 84 -24.38 13.28 10.61
CA PRO A 84 -23.09 12.81 11.15
C PRO A 84 -23.19 11.63 12.13
N GLY A 85 -24.37 11.38 12.70
CA GLY A 85 -24.64 10.29 13.64
C GLY A 85 -24.85 8.92 12.99
N CYS A 86 -24.91 8.85 11.65
CA CYS A 86 -25.09 7.58 10.96
C CYS A 86 -23.85 6.67 11.08
N ASP A 87 -24.12 5.39 11.28
CA ASP A 87 -23.10 4.34 11.33
C ASP A 87 -22.73 3.91 9.90
N VAL A 88 -21.94 4.76 9.24
CA VAL A 88 -21.46 4.55 7.87
C VAL A 88 -19.94 4.49 7.86
N THR A 89 -19.39 3.45 7.25
CA THR A 89 -17.95 3.33 6.97
C THR A 89 -17.72 3.32 5.46
N VAL A 90 -16.89 4.24 4.97
CA VAL A 90 -16.49 4.33 3.56
C VAL A 90 -15.04 3.87 3.42
N TRP A 91 -14.73 3.05 2.41
CA TRP A 91 -13.36 2.66 2.07
C TRP A 91 -13.01 3.01 0.63
N GLU A 92 -11.84 3.62 0.44
CA GLU A 92 -11.25 3.94 -0.85
C GLU A 92 -9.89 3.25 -1.04
N PRO A 93 -9.65 2.62 -2.21
CA PRO A 93 -8.37 1.99 -2.53
C PRO A 93 -7.26 3.01 -2.88
N LYS A 94 -7.54 4.31 -2.81
CA LYS A 94 -6.60 5.36 -3.23
C LYS A 94 -6.57 6.50 -2.23
N ASN A 95 -5.50 7.28 -2.30
CA ASN A 95 -5.43 8.53 -1.57
C ASN A 95 -6.46 9.55 -2.12
N ILE A 96 -7.44 9.90 -1.30
CA ILE A 96 -8.49 10.88 -1.64
C ILE A 96 -8.37 12.18 -0.84
N SER A 97 -7.20 12.53 -0.30
CA SER A 97 -6.95 13.74 0.52
C SER A 97 -7.56 15.04 -0.05
N ASN A 98 -7.67 15.14 -1.37
CA ASN A 98 -8.21 16.33 -2.03
C ASN A 98 -9.74 16.33 -2.21
N GLN A 99 -10.43 15.23 -1.91
CA GLN A 99 -11.85 15.00 -2.25
C GLN A 99 -12.82 15.02 -1.07
N PHE A 100 -12.34 14.99 0.18
CA PHE A 100 -13.20 14.93 1.38
C PHE A 100 -13.23 16.24 2.19
N LYS A 101 -12.97 17.39 1.56
CA LYS A 101 -12.93 18.71 2.23
C LYS A 101 -14.23 19.07 2.99
N GLU A 102 -15.34 18.44 2.63
CA GLU A 102 -16.65 18.62 3.28
C GLU A 102 -16.81 17.85 4.59
N PHE A 103 -15.88 16.95 4.93
CA PHE A 103 -15.92 16.14 6.14
C PHE A 103 -14.87 16.59 7.16
N PRO A 104 -15.16 16.50 8.47
CA PRO A 104 -14.19 16.82 9.51
C PRO A 104 -13.05 15.79 9.51
N ALA A 105 -11.82 16.23 9.80
CA ALA A 105 -10.65 15.35 9.83
C ALA A 105 -10.79 14.20 10.86
N SER A 106 -11.61 14.37 11.90
CA SER A 106 -11.85 13.36 12.94
C SER A 106 -12.52 12.09 12.44
N ILE A 107 -13.22 12.14 11.31
CA ILE A 107 -13.87 10.96 10.70
C ILE A 107 -13.07 10.39 9.54
N VAL A 108 -11.85 10.87 9.30
CA VAL A 108 -11.00 10.42 8.19
C VAL A 108 -9.75 9.75 8.75
N ARG A 109 -9.49 8.52 8.30
CA ARG A 109 -8.28 7.77 8.63
C ARG A 109 -7.50 7.45 7.37
N LYS A 110 -6.26 7.97 7.32
CA LYS A 110 -5.31 7.75 6.23
C LYS A 110 -4.39 6.56 6.55
N PHE A 111 -4.19 5.69 5.57
CA PHE A 111 -3.28 4.55 5.62
C PHE A 111 -2.13 4.81 4.65
N ASP A 112 -1.07 5.42 5.16
CA ASP A 112 0.13 5.69 4.39
C ASP A 112 1.05 4.48 4.36
N LEU A 113 1.75 4.28 3.24
CA LEU A 113 2.79 3.26 3.16
C LEU A 113 3.85 3.50 4.24
N PRO A 114 4.35 2.45 4.92
CA PRO A 114 5.31 2.60 5.99
C PRO A 114 6.61 3.28 5.51
N LYS A 115 6.99 4.38 6.18
CA LYS A 115 8.16 5.20 5.82
C LYS A 115 9.48 4.42 5.81
N PHE A 116 9.57 3.35 6.59
CA PHE A 116 10.77 2.54 6.73
C PHE A 116 11.08 1.73 5.46
N ILE A 117 10.06 1.35 4.68
CA ILE A 117 10.27 0.68 3.39
C ILE A 117 11.02 1.62 2.45
N PHE A 118 10.58 2.87 2.31
CA PHE A 118 11.26 3.84 1.45
C PHE A 118 12.68 4.15 1.92
N LYS A 119 12.91 4.19 3.23
CA LYS A 119 14.28 4.34 3.79
C LYS A 119 15.18 3.16 3.40
N PHE A 120 14.64 1.94 3.37
CA PHE A 120 15.34 0.76 2.87
C PHE A 120 15.62 0.86 1.37
N LEU A 121 14.64 1.21 0.54
CA LEU A 121 14.83 1.32 -0.91
C LEU A 121 15.84 2.41 -1.29
N GLU A 122 15.87 3.54 -0.59
CA GLU A 122 16.83 4.62 -0.83
C GLU A 122 18.27 4.23 -0.41
N ASN A 123 18.41 3.28 0.52
CA ASN A 123 19.69 2.79 1.01
C ASN A 123 19.62 1.30 1.38
N LEU A 124 19.77 0.45 0.36
CA LEU A 124 19.80 -1.00 0.50
C LEU A 124 20.88 -1.38 1.53
N SER A 125 20.49 -1.68 2.76
CA SER A 125 21.41 -1.96 3.85
C SER A 125 20.76 -2.83 4.92
N TRP A 126 21.56 -3.66 5.56
CA TRP A 126 21.12 -4.61 6.58
C TRP A 126 20.23 -4.01 7.67
N PRO A 127 20.62 -2.90 8.33
CA PRO A 127 19.79 -2.30 9.37
C PRO A 127 18.44 -1.79 8.85
N SER A 128 18.41 -1.25 7.62
CA SER A 128 17.20 -0.70 7.02
C SER A 128 16.22 -1.79 6.57
N LEU A 129 16.72 -2.90 6.02
CA LEU A 129 15.90 -4.05 5.66
C LEU A 129 15.21 -4.64 6.89
N ARG A 130 15.96 -4.90 7.97
CA ARG A 130 15.38 -5.42 9.21
C ARG A 130 14.32 -4.51 9.81
N LEU A 131 14.55 -3.20 9.76
CA LEU A 131 13.55 -2.24 10.22
C LEU A 131 12.28 -2.28 9.35
N ALA A 132 12.42 -2.41 8.02
CA ALA A 132 11.28 -2.59 7.13
C ALA A 132 10.52 -3.88 7.44
N LEU A 133 11.20 -5.03 7.53
CA LEU A 133 10.59 -6.34 7.82
C LEU A 133 9.88 -6.38 9.18
N ASN A 134 10.36 -5.63 10.17
CA ASN A 134 9.72 -5.52 11.48
C ASN A 134 8.48 -4.61 11.50
N THR A 135 8.27 -3.80 10.47
CA THR A 135 7.22 -2.77 10.45
C THR A 135 6.27 -2.90 9.27
N SER A 136 6.48 -3.87 8.39
CA SER A 136 5.72 -4.02 7.15
C SER A 136 5.75 -5.46 6.69
N ASP A 137 4.72 -5.81 5.92
CA ASP A 137 4.59 -7.13 5.32
C ASP A 137 5.76 -7.41 4.33
N PRO A 138 6.39 -8.60 4.38
CA PRO A 138 7.52 -8.95 3.52
C PRO A 138 7.19 -8.90 2.02
N GLU A 139 5.97 -9.26 1.63
CA GLU A 139 5.49 -9.27 0.26
C GLU A 139 5.38 -7.85 -0.28
N LEU A 140 4.95 -6.89 0.55
CA LEU A 140 4.95 -5.46 0.19
C LEU A 140 6.37 -4.93 -0.01
N ILE A 141 7.30 -5.29 0.88
CA ILE A 141 8.71 -4.90 0.78
C ILE A 141 9.31 -5.47 -0.51
N PHE A 142 9.09 -6.76 -0.77
CA PHE A 142 9.58 -7.45 -1.96
C PHE A 142 9.04 -6.81 -3.25
N TYR A 143 7.72 -6.59 -3.33
CA TYR A 143 7.09 -5.92 -4.47
C TYR A 143 7.70 -4.54 -4.75
N LEU A 144 7.87 -3.72 -3.70
CA LEU A 144 8.43 -2.38 -3.84
C LEU A 144 9.92 -2.41 -4.19
N LEU A 145 10.67 -3.42 -3.71
CA LEU A 145 12.07 -3.65 -4.05
C LEU A 145 12.25 -4.00 -5.53
N VAL A 146 11.47 -4.94 -6.05
CA VAL A 146 11.47 -5.30 -7.48
C VAL A 146 11.20 -4.06 -8.34
N ALA A 147 10.13 -3.33 -8.01
CA ALA A 147 9.78 -2.11 -8.72
C ALA A 147 10.88 -1.04 -8.63
N HIS A 148 11.60 -0.98 -7.51
CA HIS A 148 12.71 -0.05 -7.32
C HIS A 148 13.95 -0.42 -8.13
N VAL A 149 14.35 -1.70 -8.15
CA VAL A 149 15.47 -2.18 -8.97
C VAL A 149 15.20 -1.92 -10.45
N HIS A 150 13.98 -2.18 -10.95
CA HIS A 150 13.59 -1.79 -12.30
C HIS A 150 13.76 -0.28 -12.56
N LYS A 151 13.36 0.58 -11.62
CA LYS A 151 13.56 2.04 -11.76
C LYS A 151 15.04 2.41 -11.79
N LEU A 152 15.90 1.73 -11.03
CA LEU A 152 17.35 1.94 -11.08
C LEU A 152 17.94 1.55 -12.44
N ILE A 153 17.50 0.44 -13.03
CA ILE A 153 17.88 0.02 -14.39
C ILE A 153 17.47 1.09 -15.41
N MET A 154 16.20 1.51 -15.40
CA MET A 154 15.68 2.53 -16.31
C MET A 154 16.41 3.88 -16.15
N ALA A 155 16.77 4.25 -14.92
CA ALA A 155 17.53 5.47 -14.66
C ALA A 155 18.99 5.35 -15.13
N LYS A 156 19.59 4.16 -15.05
CA LYS A 156 20.95 3.86 -15.53
C LYS A 156 21.03 3.93 -17.05
N ASP A 157 20.01 3.40 -17.74
CA ASP A 157 19.89 3.36 -19.21
C ASP A 157 19.25 4.61 -19.82
N ALA A 158 18.90 5.61 -18.99
CA ALA A 158 18.17 6.82 -19.41
C ALA A 158 16.84 6.55 -20.16
N ALA A 159 16.23 5.39 -19.94
CA ALA A 159 15.02 4.91 -20.61
C ALA A 159 13.71 5.25 -19.85
N GLY A 160 13.79 5.93 -18.70
CA GLY A 160 12.64 6.21 -17.84
C GLY A 160 12.17 7.67 -17.84
N ASP A 161 10.85 7.87 -17.96
CA ASP A 161 10.19 9.16 -17.74
C ASP A 161 9.79 9.28 -16.26
N PHE A 162 10.63 9.95 -15.49
CA PHE A 162 10.42 10.18 -14.05
C PHE A 162 10.26 11.68 -13.76
N PRO A 163 9.42 12.06 -12.78
CA PRO A 163 9.41 13.42 -12.26
C PRO A 163 10.83 13.86 -11.84
N SER A 164 11.18 15.13 -12.08
CA SER A 164 12.56 15.64 -11.92
C SER A 164 13.20 15.32 -10.56
N TRP A 165 12.43 15.44 -9.47
CA TRP A 165 12.89 15.12 -8.12
C TRP A 165 13.22 13.63 -7.93
N GLN A 166 12.45 12.75 -8.57
CA GLN A 166 12.64 11.30 -8.50
C GLN A 166 13.80 10.87 -9.41
N ALA A 167 13.89 11.45 -10.62
CA ALA A 167 14.99 11.21 -11.55
C ALA A 167 16.35 11.52 -10.91
N ALA A 168 16.47 12.67 -10.23
CA ALA A 168 17.70 13.07 -9.54
C ALA A 168 18.12 12.05 -8.47
N LYS A 169 17.17 11.58 -7.64
CA LYS A 169 17.44 10.56 -6.62
C LYS A 169 17.84 9.22 -7.23
N LEU A 170 17.10 8.73 -8.23
CA LEU A 170 17.37 7.45 -8.89
C LEU A 170 18.72 7.46 -9.61
N LYS A 171 19.12 8.58 -10.21
CA LYS A 171 20.44 8.73 -10.83
C LYS A 171 21.58 8.60 -9.82
N ILE A 172 21.45 9.22 -8.65
CA ILE A 172 22.44 9.11 -7.56
C ILE A 172 22.48 7.68 -6.99
N GLN A 173 21.34 7.00 -6.91
CA GLN A 173 21.30 5.63 -6.40
C GLN A 173 21.89 4.64 -7.41
N SER A 174 21.48 4.71 -8.67
CA SER A 174 21.96 3.84 -9.74
C SER A 174 23.44 4.04 -10.08
N SER A 175 24.04 5.19 -9.72
CA SER A 175 25.49 5.39 -9.89
C SER A 175 26.33 4.51 -8.97
N LYS A 176 25.76 3.92 -7.92
CA LYS A 176 26.45 2.99 -7.01
C LYS A 176 26.66 1.59 -7.61
N TYR A 177 25.97 1.28 -8.70
CA TYR A 177 25.97 -0.04 -9.33
C TYR A 177 26.36 0.08 -10.81
N THR A 178 27.01 -0.94 -11.36
CA THR A 178 27.13 -1.14 -12.80
C THR A 178 25.77 -1.57 -13.39
N PHE A 179 25.64 -1.53 -14.72
CA PHE A 179 24.42 -2.00 -15.36
C PHE A 179 24.23 -3.52 -15.16
N ASP A 180 25.29 -4.31 -15.34
CA ASP A 180 25.26 -5.76 -15.16
C ASP A 180 24.93 -6.20 -13.72
N GLU A 181 25.41 -5.45 -12.72
CA GLU A 181 25.00 -5.66 -11.32
C GLU A 181 23.49 -5.46 -11.13
N LEU A 182 22.91 -4.41 -11.72
CA LEU A 182 21.47 -4.16 -11.62
C LEU A 182 20.65 -5.23 -12.36
N ILE A 183 21.13 -5.73 -13.50
CA ILE A 183 20.50 -6.86 -14.21
C ILE A 183 20.56 -8.13 -13.36
N THR A 184 21.72 -8.42 -12.77
CA THR A 184 21.90 -9.58 -11.87
C THR A 184 20.97 -9.50 -10.67
N MET A 185 20.91 -8.34 -10.02
CA MET A 185 19.98 -8.06 -8.91
C MET A 185 18.53 -8.34 -9.32
N ASN A 186 18.14 -7.92 -10.53
CA ASN A 186 16.80 -8.10 -11.05
C ASN A 186 16.46 -9.57 -11.33
N ASP A 187 17.36 -10.29 -11.98
CA ASP A 187 17.19 -11.72 -12.30
C ASP A 187 17.07 -12.57 -11.03
N GLU A 188 17.82 -12.21 -9.98
CA GLU A 188 17.72 -12.86 -8.68
C GLU A 188 16.37 -12.59 -8.00
N LEU A 189 15.87 -11.36 -8.05
CA LEU A 189 14.54 -11.04 -7.53
C LEU A 189 13.45 -11.77 -8.33
N LEU A 190 13.60 -11.87 -9.66
CA LEU A 190 12.70 -12.64 -10.51
C LEU A 190 12.70 -14.13 -10.14
N SER A 191 13.88 -14.68 -9.85
CA SER A 191 14.02 -16.05 -9.35
C SER A 191 13.30 -16.24 -8.02
N ILE A 192 13.43 -15.29 -7.08
CA ILE A 192 12.68 -15.33 -5.81
C ILE A 192 11.17 -15.31 -6.07
N ASP A 193 10.68 -14.43 -6.94
CA ASP A 193 9.24 -14.33 -7.28
C ASP A 193 8.70 -15.64 -7.86
N PHE A 194 9.44 -16.25 -8.79
CA PHE A 194 9.07 -17.53 -9.39
C PHE A 194 8.97 -18.62 -8.32
N HIS A 195 10.00 -18.80 -7.51
CA HIS A 195 10.02 -19.84 -6.47
C HIS A 195 9.00 -19.58 -5.35
N LEU A 196 8.69 -18.32 -5.04
CA LEU A 196 7.64 -17.96 -4.09
C LEU A 196 6.27 -18.41 -4.61
N LYS A 197 5.94 -18.08 -5.87
CA LYS A 197 4.65 -18.41 -6.49
C LYS A 197 4.45 -19.90 -6.75
N THR A 198 5.53 -20.65 -6.93
CA THR A 198 5.49 -22.11 -7.11
C THR A 198 5.65 -22.87 -5.79
N SER A 199 5.74 -22.18 -4.65
CA SER A 199 6.02 -22.78 -3.33
C SER A 199 7.30 -23.64 -3.32
N GLN A 200 8.30 -23.22 -4.09
CA GLN A 200 9.60 -23.88 -4.22
C GLN A 200 10.73 -23.14 -3.47
N LEU A 201 10.42 -22.02 -2.81
CA LEU A 201 11.38 -21.37 -1.93
C LEU A 201 11.73 -22.31 -0.76
N PRO A 202 13.03 -22.59 -0.50
CA PRO A 202 13.44 -23.47 0.58
C PRO A 202 13.37 -22.81 1.98
N TYR A 203 13.05 -21.52 2.03
CA TYR A 203 12.93 -20.69 3.23
C TYR A 203 11.84 -19.62 3.05
N ASP A 204 11.50 -18.89 4.12
CA ASP A 204 10.52 -17.82 4.04
C ASP A 204 11.04 -16.59 3.26
N LEU A 205 10.11 -15.70 2.87
CA LEU A 205 10.45 -14.51 2.09
C LEU A 205 11.39 -13.55 2.85
N ASN A 206 11.30 -13.50 4.18
CA ASN A 206 12.23 -12.73 5.02
C ASN A 206 13.67 -13.19 4.79
N THR A 207 13.91 -14.48 4.93
CA THR A 207 15.23 -15.09 4.74
C THR A 207 15.70 -14.90 3.29
N ALA A 208 14.80 -15.00 2.31
CA ALA A 208 15.12 -14.77 0.91
C ALA A 208 15.65 -13.35 0.66
N LEU A 209 14.96 -12.34 1.18
CA LEU A 209 15.35 -10.93 1.07
C LEU A 209 16.67 -10.64 1.80
N GLU A 210 16.85 -11.24 2.97
CA GLU A 210 18.07 -11.18 3.76
C GLU A 210 19.28 -11.74 2.96
N LEU A 211 19.16 -12.94 2.38
CA LEU A 211 20.21 -13.56 1.57
C LEU A 211 20.50 -12.77 0.28
N TRP A 212 19.46 -12.31 -0.40
CA TRP A 212 19.60 -11.46 -1.59
C TRP A 212 20.40 -10.19 -1.28
N LEU A 213 20.09 -9.52 -0.17
CA LEU A 213 20.80 -8.30 0.23
C LEU A 213 22.27 -8.58 0.56
N MET A 214 22.54 -9.67 1.27
CA MET A 214 23.90 -10.13 1.58
C MET A 214 24.72 -10.31 0.29
N LYS A 215 24.15 -10.97 -0.72
CA LYS A 215 24.82 -11.25 -1.98
C LYS A 215 25.14 -9.98 -2.78
N ASN A 216 24.23 -9.00 -2.80
CA ASN A 216 24.33 -7.84 -3.68
C ASN A 216 24.96 -6.60 -3.04
N ILE A 217 25.01 -6.51 -1.71
CA ILE A 217 25.44 -5.30 -0.99
C ILE A 217 26.60 -5.54 -0.04
N SER A 218 26.99 -6.79 0.23
CA SER A 218 28.15 -7.03 1.09
C SER A 218 29.39 -6.41 0.45
N PRO A 219 30.22 -5.67 1.22
CA PRO A 219 31.55 -5.36 0.75
C PRO A 219 32.21 -6.68 0.38
N SER A 220 32.83 -6.73 -0.79
CA SER A 220 33.75 -7.79 -1.17
C SER A 220 34.58 -8.14 0.06
N TYR A 221 34.35 -9.32 0.64
CA TYR A 221 35.33 -9.89 1.54
C TYR A 221 36.61 -9.94 0.71
N GLY A 222 37.59 -9.12 1.09
CA GLY A 222 38.81 -8.94 0.32
C GLY A 222 39.40 -10.30 0.02
N GLU A 223 39.55 -10.60 -1.28
CA GLU A 223 40.68 -11.40 -1.70
C GLU A 223 41.93 -10.59 -1.33
N ASP A 224 42.37 -10.79 -0.09
CA ASP A 224 43.70 -10.42 0.38
C ASP A 224 44.67 -11.33 -0.39
N THR A 225 44.94 -10.94 -1.63
CA THR A 225 46.03 -11.47 -2.43
C THR A 225 47.33 -10.91 -1.85
N THR A 226 47.76 -11.46 -0.72
CA THR A 226 49.17 -11.44 -0.36
C THR A 226 49.93 -12.42 -1.25
N GLU A 227 50.06 -12.07 -2.52
CA GLU A 227 51.15 -12.53 -3.38
C GLU A 227 51.87 -11.29 -3.91
N GLY A 228 53.12 -11.11 -3.47
CA GLY A 228 54.11 -10.30 -4.18
C GLY A 228 54.44 -8.92 -3.60
N ARG A 229 55.47 -8.89 -2.75
CA ARG A 229 56.47 -7.82 -2.45
C ARG A 229 56.88 -8.05 -0.98
N ILE A 230 58.09 -8.46 -0.62
CA ILE A 230 59.45 -8.28 -1.15
C ILE A 230 60.24 -9.56 -0.87
#